data_AF-A0A2H1JWI7-F1
#
_entry.id   AF-A0A2H1JWI7-F1
#
_cell.length_a   1.000
_cell.length_b   1.000
_cell.length_c   1.000
_cell.angle_alpha   90.00
_cell.angle_beta   90.00
_cell.angle_gamma   90.00
#
_symmetry.space_group_name_H-M   'P 1'
#
loop_
_entity.id
_entity.type
_entity.pdbx_description
1 polymer ?
#
loop_
_entity_poly.entity_id
_entity_poly.type
_entity_poly.pdbx_seq_one_letter_code
_entity_poly.pdbx_strand_id
1 'polypeptide(L)' 'MSERPEDGVVDRWGRSHDVKNLFISDGSVFTTSAAANPTLTIVALAIRQAEYIAEALRTQEL' A
#
# COMPACT_ATOMS: atom_id res chain seq x y z
N MET A 1 3.82 -4.85 -4.00
CA MET A 1 4.49 -3.56 -3.72
C MET A 1 5.87 -3.59 -4.36
N SER A 2 6.25 -2.58 -5.12
CA SER A 2 7.55 -2.49 -5.79
C SER A 2 8.20 -1.14 -5.55
N GLU A 3 9.52 -1.08 -5.62
CA GLU A 3 10.25 0.20 -5.61
C GLU A 3 10.10 0.94 -6.93
N ARG A 4 10.07 0.20 -8.04
CA ARG A 4 9.96 0.75 -9.40
C ARG A 4 8.60 0.41 -10.04
N PRO A 5 8.02 1.33 -10.84
CA PRO A 5 6.74 1.09 -11.53
C PRO A 5 6.75 -0.08 -12.52
N GLU A 6 7.89 -0.38 -13.15
CA GLU A 6 8.00 -1.50 -14.09
C GLU A 6 7.88 -2.88 -13.43
N ASP A 7 8.07 -2.96 -12.11
CA ASP A 7 8.08 -4.21 -11.35
C ASP A 7 6.75 -4.47 -10.60
N GLY A 8 5.78 -3.54 -10.64
CA GLY A 8 4.53 -3.69 -9.90
C GLY A 8 3.58 -2.48 -9.97
N VAL A 9 2.42 -2.62 -9.34
CA VAL A 9 1.30 -1.63 -9.46
C VAL A 9 1.36 -0.51 -8.41
N VAL A 10 1.92 -0.81 -7.24
CA VAL A 10 1.92 0.10 -6.08
C VAL A 10 3.29 0.17 -5.42
N ASP A 11 3.57 1.33 -4.82
CA ASP A 11 4.76 1.56 -4.01
C ASP A 11 4.70 0.86 -2.64
N ARG A 12 5.67 1.14 -1.78
CA ARG A 12 5.74 0.60 -0.41
C ARG A 12 4.62 1.06 0.53
N TRP A 13 3.84 2.07 0.16
CA TRP A 13 2.69 2.60 0.89
C TRP A 13 1.36 2.13 0.28
N GLY A 14 1.41 1.31 -0.77
CA GLY A 14 0.22 0.90 -1.52
C GLY A 14 -0.38 2.03 -2.36
N ARG A 15 0.37 3.12 -2.60
CA ARG A 15 -0.01 4.18 -3.52
C ARG A 15 0.22 3.68 -4.94
N SER A 16 -0.74 3.91 -5.84
CA SER A 16 -0.56 3.61 -7.26
C SER A 16 0.63 4.39 -7.82
N HIS A 17 1.46 3.73 -8.63
CA HIS A 17 2.54 4.41 -9.36
C HIS A 17 1.99 5.39 -10.42
N ASP A 18 0.79 5.14 -10.95
CA ASP A 18 0.18 5.92 -12.03
C ASP A 18 -0.71 7.06 -11.52
N VAL A 19 -1.35 6.88 -10.36
CA VAL A 19 -2.35 7.83 -9.84
C VAL A 19 -1.99 8.24 -8.42
N LYS A 20 -1.59 9.51 -8.28
CA LYS A 20 -1.09 10.08 -7.03
C LYS A 20 -2.05 9.94 -5.84
N ASN A 21 -3.35 10.07 -5.99
CA ASN A 21 -4.28 10.01 -4.86
C ASN A 21 -5.04 8.67 -4.75
N LEU A 22 -4.53 7.62 -5.39
CA LEU A 22 -5.13 6.28 -5.38
C LEU A 22 -4.29 5.31 -4.55
N PHE A 23 -4.94 4.61 -3.62
CA PHE A 23 -4.32 3.63 -2.73
C PHE A 23 -5.04 2.29 -2.78
N ILE A 24 -4.28 1.21 -2.60
CA ILE A 24 -4.77 -0.17 -2.51
C ILE A 24 -4.32 -0.77 -1.17
N SER A 25 -5.28 -1.31 -0.41
CA SER A 25 -5.10 -1.81 0.96
C SER A 25 -5.80 -3.15 1.15
N ASP A 26 -5.35 -4.17 0.42
CA ASP A 26 -5.87 -5.54 0.49
C ASP A 26 -4.74 -6.58 0.33
N GLY A 27 -5.08 -7.85 0.09
CA GLY A 27 -4.09 -8.92 -0.12
C GLY A 27 -3.36 -8.88 -1.48
N SER A 28 -3.89 -8.16 -2.49
CA SER A 28 -3.30 -8.08 -3.83
C SER A 28 -1.93 -7.38 -3.84
N VAL A 29 -1.63 -6.59 -2.81
CA VAL A 29 -0.36 -5.86 -2.70
C VAL A 29 0.81 -6.75 -2.26
N PHE A 30 0.54 -8.00 -1.84
CA PHE A 30 1.56 -8.94 -1.39
C PHE A 30 2.44 -9.35 -2.58
N THR A 31 3.77 -9.31 -2.40
CA THR A 31 4.73 -9.69 -3.44
C THR A 31 4.98 -11.19 -3.51
N THR A 32 4.51 -11.94 -2.51
CA THR A 32 4.65 -13.38 -2.39
C THR A 32 3.36 -13.99 -1.89
N SER A 33 3.17 -15.29 -2.16
CA SER A 33 2.05 -16.02 -1.60
C SER A 33 2.15 -16.06 -0.08
N ALA A 34 1.01 -15.88 0.59
CA ALA A 34 0.93 -16.07 2.04
C ALA A 34 1.02 -17.56 2.39
N ALA A 35 1.82 -17.90 3.41
CA ALA A 35 1.93 -19.28 3.91
C ALA A 35 0.85 -19.64 4.94
N ALA A 36 0.28 -18.63 5.61
CA ALA A 36 -0.79 -18.75 6.61
C ALA A 36 -1.93 -17.78 6.28
N ASN A 37 -3.00 -17.77 7.08
CA ASN A 37 -4.12 -16.86 6.90
C ASN A 37 -3.65 -15.39 6.94
N PRO A 38 -3.75 -14.63 5.83
CA PRO A 38 -3.09 -13.33 5.70
C PRO A 38 -3.84 -12.19 6.39
N THR A 39 -5.00 -12.45 6.98
CA THR A 39 -5.93 -11.43 7.50
C THR A 39 -5.22 -10.42 8.42
N LEU A 40 -4.44 -10.91 9.39
CA LEU A 40 -3.77 -10.01 10.35
C LEU A 40 -2.67 -9.18 9.68
N THR A 41 -1.97 -9.75 8.70
CA THR A 41 -0.97 -9.04 7.90
C THR A 41 -1.62 -7.95 7.03
N ILE A 42 -2.76 -8.24 6.41
CA ILE A 42 -3.53 -7.26 5.64
C ILE A 42 -3.96 -6.10 6.55
N VAL A 43 -4.53 -6.40 7.74
CA VAL A 43 -4.95 -5.37 8.69
C VAL A 43 -3.77 -4.53 9.17
N ALA A 44 -2.63 -5.15 9.50
CA ALA A 44 -1.44 -4.44 9.92
C ALA A 44 -0.93 -3.48 8.83
N LEU A 45 -0.92 -3.92 7.57
CA LEU A 45 -0.54 -3.07 6.44
C LEU A 45 -1.55 -1.94 6.23
N ALA A 46 -2.85 -2.21 6.31
CA ALA A 46 -3.90 -1.20 6.17
C ALA A 46 -3.77 -0.09 7.23
N ILE A 47 -3.49 -0.44 8.49
CA ILE A 47 -3.25 0.54 9.56
C ILE A 47 -2.03 1.41 9.24
N ARG A 48 -0.90 0.80 8.88
CA ARG A 48 0.31 1.54 8.49
C ARG A 48 0.07 2.48 7.31
N GLN A 49 -0.72 2.07 6.33
CA GLN A 49 -1.07 2.89 5.17
C GLN A 49 -2.00 4.05 5.57
N ALA A 50 -2.97 3.81 6.45
CA ALA A 50 -3.86 4.85 6.95
C ALA A 50 -3.10 5.95 7.69
N GLU A 51 -2.09 5.60 8.49
CA GLU A 51 -1.20 6.58 9.14
C GLU A 51 -0.47 7.45 8.12
N TYR A 52 0.08 6.84 7.07
CA TYR A 52 0.74 7.57 5.98
C TYR A 52 -0.23 8.49 5.22
N ILE A 53 -1.43 8.01 4.90
CA ILE A 53 -2.46 8.81 4.21
C ILE A 53 -2.91 9.99 5.09
N ALA A 54 -3.10 9.77 6.40
CA ALA A 54 -3.47 10.82 7.33
C ALA A 54 -2.38 11.91 7.44
N GLU A 55 -1.10 11.51 7.41
CA GLU A 55 0.03 12.44 7.34
C GLU A 55 -0.01 13.25 6.05
N ALA A 56 -0.08 12.58 4.91
CA ALA A 56 -0.03 13.21 3.59
C ALA A 56 -1.22 14.15 3.34
N LEU A 57 -2.40 13.85 3.89
CA LEU A 57 -3.54 14.76 3.89
C LEU A 57 -3.28 16.02 4.72
N ARG A 58 -2.64 15.87 5.89
CA ARG A 58 -2.34 16.99 6.79
C ARG A 58 -1.28 17.92 6.21
N THR A 59 -0.28 17.37 5.52
CA THR A 59 0.80 18.12 4.87
C THR A 59 0.44 18.62 3.47
N GLN A 60 -0.72 18.24 2.93
CA GLN A 60 -1.17 18.54 1.57
C GLN A 60 -0.22 17.98 0.48
N GLU A 61 0.36 16.80 0.71
CA GLU A 61 1.34 16.14 -0.18
C GLU A 61 0.71 15.06 -1.08
N LEU A 62 -0.62 14.98 -1.12
CA LEU A 62 -1.37 14.03 -1.96
C LEU A 62 -1.57 14.49 -3.40
#